data_AF-A0A3D2U234-F1
#
_entry.id   AF-A0A3D2U234-F1
#
_cell.length_a   1.000
_cell.length_b   1.000
_cell.length_c   1.000
_cell.angle_alpha   90.00
_cell.angle_beta   90.00
_cell.angle_gamma   90.00
#
_symmetry.space_group_name_H-M   'P 1'
#
loop_
_entity.id
_entity.type
_entity.pdbx_description
1 polymer ?
#
loop_
_entity_poly.entity_id
_entity_poly.type
_entity_poly.pdbx_seq_one_letter_code
_entity_poly.pdbx_strand_id
1 'polypeptide(L)'
;MLITHWLRHLQRRSCKRLHTRSVPPVACRIEHLENRTLLTAIHPLDLATLDGNNGFQLDGIAVSDYSGRSVSTAGDVNGDGYDEMLVRAHGAAPGGDSNAGETYV
;
A
#
# COMPACT_ATOMS: atom_id res chain seq x y z
N MET A 1 -4.83 16.91 31.83
CA MET A 1 -5.79 15.86 32.24
C MET A 1 -7.21 16.24 31.78
N LEU A 2 -7.43 16.40 30.46
CA LEU A 2 -8.73 16.86 29.92
C LEU A 2 -9.21 16.06 28.69
N ILE A 3 -8.41 15.13 28.16
CA ILE A 3 -8.78 14.32 26.99
C ILE A 3 -9.56 13.05 27.38
N THR A 4 -9.35 12.52 28.59
CA THR A 4 -10.01 11.29 29.07
C THR A 4 -11.47 11.47 29.46
N HIS A 5 -11.95 12.72 29.58
CA HIS A 5 -13.35 13.02 29.91
C HIS A 5 -14.23 13.12 28.63
N TRP A 6 -13.64 13.50 27.49
CA TRP A 6 -14.37 13.67 26.22
C TRP A 6 -14.69 12.33 25.52
N LEU A 7 -13.78 11.36 25.56
CA LEU A 7 -13.96 10.03 24.94
C LEU A 7 -15.08 9.19 25.57
N ARG A 8 -15.37 9.36 26.87
CA ARG A 8 -16.50 8.67 27.53
C ARG A 8 -17.87 9.19 27.09
N HIS A 9 -17.93 10.39 26.51
CA HIS A 9 -19.19 11.05 26.18
C HIS A 9 -19.72 10.68 24.79
N LEU A 10 -18.86 10.27 23.86
CA LEU A 10 -19.23 9.81 22.51
C LEU A 10 -19.63 8.33 22.48
N GLN A 11 -19.03 7.46 23.30
CA GLN A 11 -19.41 6.03 23.38
C GLN A 11 -20.84 5.80 23.91
N ARG A 12 -21.43 6.75 24.65
CA ARG A 12 -22.79 6.60 25.20
C ARG A 12 -23.90 6.98 24.22
N ARG A 13 -23.60 7.65 23.11
CA ARG A 13 -24.64 8.14 22.17
C ARG A 13 -24.97 7.17 21.04
N SER A 14 -24.06 6.25 20.67
CA SER A 14 -24.30 5.34 19.54
C SER A 14 -25.17 4.12 19.89
N CYS A 15 -25.30 3.77 21.17
CA CYS A 15 -26.05 2.59 21.63
C CYS A 15 -27.38 2.95 22.31
N LYS A 16 -28.14 3.91 21.76
CA LYS A 16 -29.53 4.20 22.19
C LYS A 16 -30.41 4.63 21.01
N ARG A 17 -30.71 3.71 20.09
CA ARG A 17 -32.00 3.61 19.38
C ARG A 17 -31.88 2.54 18.32
N LEU A 18 -32.43 1.37 18.59
CA LEU A 18 -33.16 0.56 17.61
C LEU A 18 -34.04 -0.39 18.45
N HIS A 19 -35.25 0.09 18.75
CA HIS A 19 -36.30 -0.69 19.36
C HIS A 19 -37.10 -1.31 18.21
N THR A 20 -36.82 -2.58 17.88
CA THR A 20 -37.82 -3.60 17.46
C THR A 20 -37.11 -4.90 17.04
N ARG A 21 -37.45 -5.99 17.73
CA ARG A 21 -37.30 -7.43 17.40
C ARG A 21 -35.91 -8.12 17.51
N SER A 22 -35.77 -8.85 18.63
CA SER A 22 -35.17 -10.19 18.81
C SER A 22 -33.80 -10.53 18.21
N VAL A 23 -32.77 -9.73 18.48
CA VAL A 23 -31.36 -10.16 18.33
C VAL A 23 -30.66 -9.98 19.68
N PRO A 24 -29.96 -10.98 20.25
CA PRO A 24 -29.21 -10.80 21.49
C PRO A 24 -28.15 -9.71 21.31
N PRO A 25 -27.87 -8.89 22.34
CA PRO A 25 -26.96 -7.77 22.20
C PRO A 25 -25.54 -8.29 21.99
N VAL A 26 -25.08 -8.27 20.74
CA VAL A 26 -23.65 -8.29 20.45
C VAL A 26 -23.13 -6.98 21.03
N ALA A 27 -22.39 -7.06 22.13
CA ALA A 27 -21.75 -5.89 22.71
C ALA A 27 -20.94 -5.21 21.60
N CYS A 28 -21.24 -3.93 21.33
CA CYS A 28 -20.45 -3.11 20.43
C CYS A 28 -19.08 -2.88 21.10
N ARG A 29 -18.21 -3.88 20.96
CA ARG A 29 -16.81 -3.80 21.38
C ARG A 29 -16.14 -2.92 20.33
N ILE A 30 -15.82 -1.69 20.72
CA ILE A 30 -14.87 -0.87 19.97
C ILE A 30 -13.52 -1.58 20.14
N GLU A 31 -13.13 -2.35 19.13
CA GLU A 31 -11.75 -2.79 19.00
C GLU A 31 -10.93 -1.61 18.50
N HIS A 32 -9.83 -1.34 19.18
CA HIS A 32 -8.86 -0.32 18.77
C HIS A 32 -8.29 -0.75 17.42
N LEU A 33 -8.67 -0.05 16.34
CA LEU A 33 -8.34 -0.43 14.96
C LEU A 33 -6.83 -0.36 14.66
N GLU A 34 -6.05 0.25 15.55
CA GLU A 34 -4.59 0.41 15.40
C GLU A 34 -3.82 -0.92 15.36
N ASN A 35 -4.49 -2.06 15.68
CA ASN A 35 -3.89 -3.39 15.55
C ASN A 35 -4.51 -4.27 14.45
N ARG A 36 -5.40 -3.73 13.61
CA ARG A 36 -6.05 -4.45 12.50
C ARG A 36 -5.58 -4.03 11.10
N THR A 37 -4.55 -3.18 11.01
CA THR A 37 -3.91 -2.77 9.76
C THR A 37 -2.48 -3.30 9.60
N LEU A 38 -2.08 -4.32 10.35
CA LEU A 38 -0.77 -4.99 10.15
C LEU A 38 -0.84 -6.08 9.06
N LEU A 39 -1.35 -5.72 7.89
CA LEU A 39 -1.32 -6.59 6.70
C LEU A 39 -0.99 -5.76 5.45
N THR A 40 0.05 -4.93 5.54
CA THR A 40 0.94 -4.63 4.41
C THR A 40 2.27 -4.19 5.00
N ALA A 41 3.37 -4.76 4.52
CA ALA A 41 4.71 -4.46 4.98
C ALA A 41 5.04 -2.98 4.72
N ILE A 42 4.99 -2.15 5.76
CA ILE A 42 5.67 -0.85 5.78
C ILE A 42 6.92 -0.97 6.67
N HIS A 43 7.62 -2.11 6.58
CA HIS A 43 9.03 -2.11 6.98
C HIS A 43 9.80 -1.79 5.71
N PRO A 44 10.34 -0.56 5.59
CA PRO A 44 11.28 -0.25 4.53
C PRO A 44 12.36 -1.33 4.52
N LEU A 45 12.74 -1.79 3.33
CA LEU A 45 13.90 -2.65 3.18
C LEU A 45 15.10 -1.94 3.79
N ASP A 46 15.68 -2.49 4.85
CA ASP A 46 16.86 -1.90 5.48
C ASP A 46 18.06 -2.08 4.54
N LEU A 47 18.41 -1.01 3.83
CA LEU A 47 19.51 -0.99 2.87
C LEU A 47 20.85 -1.35 3.52
N ALA A 48 21.02 -1.13 4.83
CA ALA A 48 22.25 -1.48 5.54
C ALA A 48 22.45 -3.00 5.67
N THR A 49 21.39 -3.79 5.49
CA THR A 49 21.43 -5.25 5.57
C THR A 49 21.71 -5.91 4.22
N LEU A 50 21.79 -5.16 3.13
CA LEU A 50 22.01 -5.72 1.80
C LEU A 50 23.42 -6.30 1.65
N ASP A 51 23.51 -7.60 1.35
CA ASP A 51 24.78 -8.35 1.32
C ASP A 51 25.07 -9.03 -0.02
N GLY A 52 24.20 -8.82 -1.02
CA GLY A 52 24.31 -9.44 -2.35
C GLY A 52 23.70 -10.83 -2.46
N ASN A 53 23.29 -11.44 -1.33
CA ASN A 53 22.47 -12.66 -1.30
C ASN A 53 21.00 -12.36 -0.99
N ASN A 54 20.67 -11.10 -0.67
CA ASN A 54 19.33 -10.61 -0.40
C ASN A 54 18.97 -9.42 -1.32
N GLY A 55 17.70 -9.01 -1.26
CA GLY A 55 17.15 -7.91 -2.05
C GLY A 55 15.85 -8.30 -2.74
N PHE A 56 15.59 -7.66 -3.88
CA PHE A 56 14.45 -7.95 -4.74
C PHE A 56 14.89 -7.95 -6.21
N GLN A 57 14.12 -8.65 -7.03
CA GLN A 57 14.32 -8.72 -8.48
C GLN A 57 13.01 -8.30 -9.15
N LEU A 58 13.12 -7.55 -10.23
CA LEU A 58 12.00 -7.19 -11.10
C LEU A 58 12.14 -7.99 -12.38
N ASP A 59 11.24 -8.95 -12.59
CA ASP A 59 11.21 -9.76 -13.80
C ASP A 59 10.44 -9.03 -14.90
N GLY A 60 11.01 -9.02 -16.11
CA GLY A 60 10.33 -8.52 -17.30
C GLY A 60 9.17 -9.43 -17.72
N ILE A 61 8.18 -8.86 -18.41
CA ILE A 61 6.95 -9.57 -18.78
C ILE A 61 7.17 -10.53 -19.95
N ALA A 62 7.78 -10.08 -21.05
CA ALA A 62 8.05 -10.92 -22.21
C ALA A 62 9.50 -10.85 -22.71
N VAL A 63 9.87 -11.89 -23.46
CA VAL A 63 11.17 -11.98 -24.11
C VAL A 63 11.31 -10.86 -25.14
N SER A 64 12.48 -10.23 -25.18
CA SER A 64 12.82 -9.11 -26.08
C SER A 64 12.12 -7.78 -25.78
N ASP A 65 11.38 -7.65 -24.68
CA ASP A 65 10.87 -6.34 -24.23
C ASP A 65 11.97 -5.42 -23.72
N TYR A 66 13.14 -5.99 -23.41
CA TYR A 66 14.31 -5.29 -22.88
C TYR A 66 14.00 -4.46 -21.63
N SER A 67 13.16 -5.02 -20.74
CA SER A 67 12.89 -4.47 -19.41
C SER A 67 14.20 -4.21 -18.67
N GLY A 68 14.33 -3.04 -18.04
CA GLY A 68 15.51 -2.67 -17.26
C GLY A 68 16.72 -2.19 -18.09
N ARG A 69 16.61 -2.06 -19.42
CA ARG A 69 17.69 -1.51 -20.28
C ARG A 69 18.08 -0.08 -19.88
N SER A 70 17.13 0.70 -19.37
CA SER A 70 17.34 2.05 -18.82
C SER A 70 16.39 2.26 -17.65
N VAL A 71 16.91 2.87 -16.59
CA VAL A 71 16.18 3.23 -15.38
C VAL A 71 16.38 4.73 -15.11
N SER A 72 15.33 5.41 -14.64
CA SER A 72 15.38 6.81 -14.20
C SER A 72 14.42 7.05 -13.02
N THR A 73 14.48 8.20 -12.36
CA THR A 73 13.55 8.57 -11.28
C THR A 73 12.43 9.47 -11.81
N ALA A 74 11.26 9.45 -11.18
CA ALA A 74 10.16 10.37 -11.46
C ALA A 74 9.97 11.46 -10.38
N GLY A 75 10.80 11.45 -9.33
CA GLY A 75 10.51 12.14 -8.06
C GLY A 75 9.51 11.34 -7.22
N ASP A 76 9.01 11.91 -6.12
CA ASP A 76 7.91 11.36 -5.30
C ASP A 76 6.57 11.95 -5.77
N VAL A 77 5.85 11.19 -6.59
CA VAL A 77 4.59 11.54 -7.25
C VAL A 77 3.40 11.27 -6.34
N ASN A 78 3.49 10.25 -5.46
CA ASN A 78 2.38 9.84 -4.61
C ASN A 78 2.39 10.50 -3.21
N GLY A 79 3.51 11.09 -2.79
CA GLY A 79 3.67 11.83 -1.54
C GLY A 79 3.99 10.98 -0.32
N ASP A 80 4.60 9.79 -0.50
CA ASP A 80 4.99 8.90 0.60
C ASP A 80 6.40 9.17 1.14
N GLY A 81 7.13 10.09 0.53
CA GLY A 81 8.49 10.48 0.91
C GLY A 81 9.60 9.68 0.22
N TYR A 82 9.28 8.84 -0.76
CA TYR A 82 10.25 8.10 -1.56
C TYR A 82 10.11 8.42 -3.05
N ASP A 83 11.23 8.67 -3.74
CA ASP A 83 11.21 8.84 -5.20
C ASP A 83 10.76 7.54 -5.89
N GLU A 84 9.84 7.63 -6.85
CA GLU A 84 9.49 6.49 -7.69
C GLU A 84 10.52 6.25 -8.81
N MET A 85 10.58 4.98 -9.24
CA MET A 85 11.52 4.47 -10.21
C MET A 85 10.83 4.12 -11.52
N LEU A 86 11.30 4.69 -12.61
CA LEU A 86 10.85 4.37 -13.96
C LEU A 86 11.72 3.27 -14.58
N VAL A 87 11.09 2.17 -14.95
CA VAL A 87 11.73 1.05 -15.66
C VAL A 87 11.18 0.97 -17.07
N ARG A 88 12.05 1.09 -18.07
CA ARG A 88 11.65 0.97 -19.49
C ARG A 88 11.71 -0.45 -20.01
N ALA A 89 10.68 -0.81 -20.77
CA ALA A 89 10.59 -1.98 -21.64
C ALA A 89 10.37 -1.52 -23.09
N HIS A 90 11.40 -0.91 -23.67
CA HIS A 90 11.30 -0.23 -24.97
C HIS A 90 11.09 -1.18 -26.16
N GLY A 91 11.34 -2.49 -26.00
CA GLY A 91 11.04 -3.48 -27.02
C GLY A 91 9.61 -4.02 -26.95
N ALA A 92 8.85 -3.67 -25.91
CA ALA A 92 7.47 -4.11 -25.76
C ALA A 92 6.60 -3.56 -26.89
N ALA A 93 5.64 -4.37 -27.33
CA ALA A 93 4.77 -4.06 -28.46
C ALA A 93 3.28 -4.12 -28.08
N PRO A 94 2.81 -3.25 -27.16
CA PRO A 94 1.40 -3.21 -26.79
C PRO A 94 0.53 -2.97 -28.03
N GLY A 95 -0.52 -3.77 -28.20
CA GLY A 95 -1.39 -3.70 -29.37
C GLY A 95 -0.73 -4.13 -30.69
N GLY A 96 0.47 -4.71 -30.66
CA GLY A 96 1.20 -5.19 -31.83
C GLY A 96 2.10 -4.16 -32.52
N ASP A 97 2.29 -2.96 -31.94
CA ASP A 97 3.20 -1.95 -32.47
C ASP A 97 4.59 -2.04 -31.82
N SER A 98 5.59 -2.46 -32.60
CA SER A 98 6.98 -2.62 -32.14
C SER A 98 7.69 -1.32 -31.79
N ASN A 99 7.09 -0.15 -32.03
CA ASN A 99 7.64 1.15 -31.64
C ASN A 99 6.94 1.78 -30.43
N ALA A 100 5.92 1.12 -29.88
CA ALA A 100 5.13 1.69 -28.80
C ALA A 100 5.87 1.69 -27.46
N GLY A 101 6.49 0.55 -27.10
CA GLY A 101 7.17 0.38 -25.82
C GLY A 101 6.24 0.42 -24.61
N GLU A 102 6.76 0.03 -23.45
CA GLU A 102 6.09 0.13 -22.15
C GLU A 102 7.03 0.73 -21.09
N THR A 103 6.45 1.28 -20.02
CA THR A 103 7.18 1.79 -18.86
C THR A 103 6.40 1.46 -17.59
N TYR A 104 7.13 1.06 -16.56
CA TYR A 104 6.58 0.73 -15.24
C TYR A 104 7.09 1.73 -14.19
N VAL A 105 6.26 1.97 -13.17
CA VAL A 105 6.52 2.81 -11.99
C VAL A 105 6.40 1.92 -10.77
#